data_AF-A0A259JZS6-F1
#
_entry.id   AF-A0A259JZS6-F1
#
_cell.length_a   1.000
_cell.length_b   1.000
_cell.length_c   1.000
_cell.angle_alpha   90.00
_cell.angle_beta   90.00
_cell.angle_gamma   90.00
#
_symmetry.space_group_name_H-M   'P 1'
#
loop_
_entity.id
_entity.type
_entity.pdbx_description
1 polymer ?
#
loop_
_entity_poly.entity_id
_entity_poly.type
_entity_poly.pdbx_seq_one_letter_code
_entity_poly.pdbx_strand_id
1 'polypeptide(L)'
;MMALIAAPFFLTACAGGSARYPSLEIRPAERAEGSFAVAGGGASTLTEAPMPEGTLARLGELEARARAAHSRFVARAPAAGSLVEAGRGADVSDNRWGAAQIALADLDGIRSETAVALGDLDLLYVDATLAFTERDAIGRTRAGIVALIAEEDRILAGLRARAAP
;
A
#
# COMPACT_ATOMS: atom_id res chain seq x y z
N MET A 1 61.38 21.58 -56.32
CA MET A 1 60.13 20.88 -56.68
C MET A 1 60.25 19.44 -56.19
N MET A 2 59.22 18.96 -55.51
CA MET A 2 59.17 17.84 -54.56
C MET A 2 59.05 16.44 -55.22
N ALA A 3 59.71 15.41 -54.65
CA ALA A 3 59.26 13.99 -54.51
C ALA A 3 60.44 13.12 -54.02
N LEU A 4 60.42 12.61 -52.77
CA LEU A 4 60.08 11.23 -52.35
C LEU A 4 60.89 10.14 -53.10
N ILE A 5 61.59 9.19 -52.47
CA ILE A 5 61.06 8.16 -51.55
C ILE A 5 62.20 7.72 -50.59
N ALA A 6 62.00 7.89 -49.28
CA ALA A 6 62.84 7.29 -48.24
C ALA A 6 62.18 5.99 -47.74
N ALA A 7 62.98 4.92 -47.67
CA ALA A 7 62.59 3.57 -47.32
C ALA A 7 62.23 3.41 -45.82
N PRO A 8 61.51 2.33 -45.45
CA PRO A 8 60.61 2.27 -44.30
C PRO A 8 61.31 1.77 -43.04
N PHE A 9 61.47 2.64 -42.05
CA PHE A 9 61.71 2.31 -40.64
C PHE A 9 60.94 3.41 -39.91
N PHE A 10 59.86 3.19 -39.15
CA PHE A 10 59.81 2.54 -37.86
C PHE A 10 58.32 2.33 -37.49
N LEU A 11 57.81 1.11 -37.54
CA LEU A 11 56.51 0.74 -36.96
C LEU A 11 56.67 -0.34 -35.88
N THR A 12 57.70 -0.20 -35.05
CA THR A 12 57.97 -1.11 -33.94
C THR A 12 58.02 -0.34 -32.62
N ALA A 13 56.93 0.33 -32.26
CA ALA A 13 56.83 1.03 -30.96
C ALA A 13 55.55 0.72 -30.17
N CYS A 14 54.59 -0.05 -30.70
CA CYS A 14 53.33 -0.35 -29.98
C CYS A 14 53.34 -1.68 -29.20
N ALA A 15 54.43 -2.44 -29.24
CA ALA A 15 54.62 -3.63 -28.41
C ALA A 15 55.89 -3.45 -27.56
N GLY A 16 55.86 -2.46 -26.66
CA GLY A 16 56.83 -2.38 -25.58
C GLY A 16 56.80 -3.69 -24.81
N GLY A 17 57.92 -4.41 -24.80
CA GLY A 17 58.02 -5.81 -24.39
C GLY A 17 57.35 -6.10 -23.04
N SER A 18 56.83 -7.31 -22.93
CA SER A 18 56.22 -7.91 -21.73
C SER A 18 57.09 -7.87 -20.46
N ALA A 19 58.34 -7.41 -20.57
CA ALA A 19 59.32 -7.35 -19.49
C ALA A 19 59.23 -6.09 -18.61
N ARG A 20 58.22 -5.21 -18.79
CA ARG A 20 58.13 -3.97 -18.00
C ARG A 20 56.71 -3.60 -17.53
N TYR A 21 55.89 -4.60 -17.27
CA TYR A 21 54.72 -4.42 -16.40
C TYR A 21 55.05 -4.97 -15.02
N PRO A 22 54.82 -4.20 -13.94
CA PRO A 22 54.95 -4.72 -12.58
C PRO A 22 53.95 -5.88 -12.40
N SER A 23 54.30 -6.86 -11.59
CA SER A 23 53.41 -7.99 -11.30
C SER A 23 52.04 -7.50 -10.81
N LEU A 24 50.96 -8.05 -11.38
CA LEU A 24 49.59 -7.90 -10.86
C LEU A 24 49.30 -8.87 -9.70
N GLU A 25 50.31 -9.63 -9.28
CA GLU A 25 50.22 -10.45 -8.10
C GLU A 25 49.98 -9.56 -6.88
N ILE A 26 49.04 -9.98 -6.02
CA ILE A 26 48.68 -9.29 -4.79
C ILE A 26 49.95 -9.06 -3.98
N ARG A 27 50.26 -7.78 -3.70
CA ARG A 27 51.47 -7.40 -3.00
C ARG A 27 51.40 -7.86 -1.55
N PRO A 28 52.53 -8.19 -0.90
CA PRO A 28 52.54 -8.55 0.51
C PRO A 28 51.87 -7.51 1.42
N ALA A 29 52.00 -6.22 1.09
CA ALA A 29 51.38 -5.13 1.84
C ALA A 29 49.85 -5.02 1.67
N GLU A 30 49.29 -5.56 0.59
CA GLU A 30 47.85 -5.56 0.30
C GLU A 30 47.14 -6.79 0.92
N ARG A 31 47.91 -7.76 1.42
CA ARG A 31 47.42 -8.96 2.10
C ARG A 31 47.11 -8.72 3.59
N ALA A 32 47.18 -7.47 4.04
CA ALA A 32 46.80 -7.08 5.38
C ALA A 32 45.26 -7.10 5.49
N GLU A 33 44.72 -8.22 5.94
CA GLU A 33 43.30 -8.31 6.30
C GLU A 33 43.09 -7.65 7.67
N GLY A 34 42.19 -6.67 7.73
CA GLY A 34 41.71 -6.13 9.00
C GLY A 34 40.63 -7.03 9.55
N SER A 35 40.88 -7.68 10.69
CA SER A 35 39.81 -8.30 11.47
C SER A 35 39.17 -7.23 12.35
N PHE A 36 37.90 -6.91 12.10
CA PHE A 36 37.09 -6.20 13.07
C PHE A 36 36.48 -7.24 14.00
N ALA A 37 36.83 -7.20 15.28
CA ALA A 37 36.04 -7.88 16.29
C ALA A 37 34.66 -7.22 16.30
N VAL A 38 33.65 -7.89 15.73
CA VAL A 38 32.26 -7.56 16.02
C VAL A 38 32.08 -7.88 17.50
N ALA A 39 32.11 -6.85 18.35
CA ALA A 39 31.77 -7.00 19.76
C ALA A 39 30.47 -7.80 19.82
N GLY A 40 30.50 -8.97 20.45
CA GLY A 40 29.48 -10.02 20.34
C GLY A 40 28.09 -9.42 20.21
N GLY A 41 27.60 -9.38 18.98
CA GLY A 41 26.30 -8.85 18.65
C GLY A 41 25.28 -9.85 19.14
N GLY A 42 25.02 -9.86 20.45
CA GLY A 42 23.78 -10.42 20.96
C GLY A 42 22.68 -9.76 20.14
N ALA A 43 21.80 -10.57 19.55
CA ALA A 43 20.65 -10.05 18.82
C ALA A 43 19.91 -9.11 19.78
N SER A 44 20.07 -7.81 19.59
CA SER A 44 19.26 -6.84 20.30
C SER A 44 17.86 -7.03 19.72
N THR A 45 16.98 -7.64 20.49
CA THR A 45 15.56 -7.71 20.15
C THR A 45 15.05 -6.28 20.21
N LEU A 46 15.05 -5.60 19.06
CA LEU A 46 14.36 -4.32 18.92
C LEU A 46 12.91 -4.55 19.33
N THR A 47 12.54 -3.96 20.46
CA THR A 47 11.17 -4.00 20.98
C THR A 47 10.46 -2.76 20.47
N GLU A 48 9.23 -2.93 19.99
CA GLU A 48 8.40 -1.80 19.57
C GLU A 48 8.23 -0.83 20.74
N ALA A 49 8.28 0.48 20.44
CA ALA A 49 7.96 1.48 21.43
C ALA A 49 6.45 1.43 21.75
N PRO A 50 6.04 1.78 22.97
CA PRO A 50 4.62 1.83 23.30
C PRO A 50 3.89 2.80 22.38
N MET A 51 2.59 2.56 22.21
CA MET A 51 1.73 3.43 21.44
C MET A 51 1.75 4.88 21.99
N PRO A 52 1.76 5.91 21.12
CA PRO A 52 1.69 7.31 21.57
C PRO A 52 0.43 7.61 22.38
N GLU A 53 0.53 8.63 23.24
CA GLU A 53 -0.61 9.09 24.02
C GLU A 53 -1.75 9.57 23.10
N GLY A 54 -2.99 9.25 23.47
CA GLY A 54 -4.19 9.62 22.70
C GLY A 54 -4.50 8.73 21.49
N THR A 55 -3.57 7.90 21.03
CA THR A 55 -3.81 6.98 19.90
C THR A 55 -4.93 5.98 20.18
N LEU A 56 -5.01 5.44 21.41
CA LEU A 56 -6.12 4.55 21.79
C LEU A 56 -7.49 5.24 21.79
N ALA A 57 -7.55 6.49 22.24
CA ALA A 57 -8.79 7.26 22.19
C ALA A 57 -9.20 7.52 20.73
N ARG A 58 -8.24 7.92 19.89
CA ARG A 58 -8.46 8.12 18.47
C ARG A 58 -8.91 6.84 17.76
N LEU A 59 -8.31 5.69 18.09
CA LEU A 59 -8.70 4.38 17.58
C LEU A 59 -10.17 4.07 17.92
N GLY A 60 -10.58 4.32 19.16
CA GLY A 60 -11.97 4.15 19.60
C GLY A 60 -12.95 5.06 18.89
N GLU A 61 -12.59 6.33 18.64
CA GLU A 61 -13.41 7.26 17.85
C GLU A 61 -13.64 6.78 16.41
N LEU A 62 -12.57 6.32 15.75
CA LEU A 62 -12.62 5.81 14.39
C LEU A 62 -13.46 4.54 14.30
N GLU A 63 -13.29 3.63 15.25
CA GLU A 63 -14.09 2.43 15.35
C GLU A 63 -15.58 2.75 15.56
N ALA A 64 -15.89 3.66 16.49
CA ALA A 64 -17.27 4.08 16.75
C ALA A 64 -17.92 4.73 15.51
N ARG A 65 -17.16 5.56 14.78
CA ARG A 65 -17.64 6.20 13.54
C ARG A 65 -17.97 5.17 12.47
N ALA A 66 -17.07 4.20 12.24
CA ALA A 66 -17.27 3.14 11.27
C ALA A 66 -18.48 2.26 11.63
N ARG A 67 -18.60 1.85 12.91
CA ARG A 67 -19.75 1.06 13.39
C ARG A 67 -21.06 1.82 13.28
N ALA A 68 -21.06 3.12 13.55
CA ALA A 68 -22.24 3.96 13.40
C ALA A 68 -22.68 4.06 11.93
N ALA A 69 -21.76 4.28 10.99
CA ALA A 69 -22.05 4.28 9.56
C ALA A 69 -22.60 2.93 9.10
N HIS A 70 -21.94 1.84 9.48
CA HIS A 70 -22.40 0.48 9.19
C HIS A 70 -23.81 0.21 9.72
N SER A 71 -24.11 0.60 10.96
CA SER A 71 -25.44 0.41 11.54
C SER A 71 -26.52 1.17 10.76
N ARG A 72 -26.22 2.38 10.28
CA ARG A 72 -27.12 3.15 9.39
C ARG A 72 -27.30 2.44 8.06
N PHE A 73 -26.22 1.91 7.47
CA PHE A 73 -26.27 1.17 6.22
C PHE A 73 -27.22 -0.02 6.33
N VAL A 74 -27.00 -0.88 7.34
CA VAL A 74 -27.81 -2.07 7.58
C VAL A 74 -29.28 -1.72 7.84
N ALA A 75 -29.55 -0.64 8.59
CA ALA A 75 -30.90 -0.17 8.84
C ALA A 75 -31.61 0.37 7.58
N ARG A 76 -30.86 0.95 6.62
CA ARG A 76 -31.41 1.52 5.37
C ARG A 76 -31.54 0.49 4.25
N ALA A 77 -30.74 -0.58 4.28
CA ALA A 77 -30.70 -1.58 3.22
C ALA A 77 -32.06 -2.23 2.86
N PRO A 78 -32.96 -2.57 3.81
CA PRO A 78 -34.26 -3.16 3.47
C PRO A 78 -35.19 -2.22 2.69
N ALA A 79 -35.19 -0.93 3.04
CA ALA A 79 -35.99 0.08 2.35
C ALA A 79 -35.48 0.29 0.91
N ALA A 80 -34.17 0.39 0.74
CA ALA A 80 -33.56 0.45 -0.59
C ALA A 80 -33.86 -0.81 -1.41
N GLY A 81 -33.82 -2.00 -0.78
CA GLY A 81 -34.21 -3.25 -1.42
C GLY A 81 -35.64 -3.23 -1.95
N SER A 82 -36.58 -2.70 -1.18
CA SER A 82 -37.98 -2.59 -1.60
C SER A 82 -38.16 -1.66 -2.82
N LEU A 83 -37.42 -0.55 -2.85
CA LEU A 83 -37.43 0.38 -3.98
C LEU A 83 -36.78 -0.23 -5.23
N VAL A 84 -35.69 -0.96 -5.07
CA VAL A 84 -35.05 -1.72 -6.17
C VAL A 84 -36.01 -2.74 -6.76
N GLU A 85 -36.74 -3.51 -5.95
CA GLU A 85 -37.74 -4.45 -6.47
C GLU A 85 -38.90 -3.74 -7.19
N ALA A 86 -39.36 -2.60 -6.68
CA ALA A 86 -40.43 -1.82 -7.31
C ALA A 86 -40.02 -1.20 -8.66
N GLY A 87 -38.75 -0.84 -8.80
CA GLY A 87 -38.15 -0.33 -10.04
C GLY A 87 -37.73 -1.41 -11.04
N ARG A 88 -37.77 -2.69 -10.66
CA ARG A 88 -37.30 -3.79 -11.51
C ARG A 88 -38.13 -3.90 -12.79
N GLY A 89 -37.46 -3.83 -13.94
CA GLY A 89 -38.10 -3.86 -15.26
C GLY A 89 -38.90 -2.60 -15.61
N ALA A 90 -38.82 -1.54 -14.78
CA ALA A 90 -39.38 -0.25 -15.13
C ALA A 90 -38.50 0.43 -16.19
N ASP A 91 -39.13 1.21 -17.07
CA ASP A 91 -38.40 2.03 -18.04
C ASP A 91 -37.57 3.10 -17.31
N VAL A 92 -36.45 3.53 -17.92
CA VAL A 92 -35.58 4.57 -17.36
C VAL A 92 -36.30 5.91 -17.11
N SER A 93 -37.39 6.16 -17.85
CA SER A 93 -38.25 7.33 -17.68
C SER A 93 -39.28 7.20 -16.56
N ASP A 94 -39.42 6.02 -15.95
CA ASP A 94 -40.36 5.77 -14.85
C ASP A 94 -39.77 6.24 -13.50
N ASN A 95 -40.60 6.90 -12.70
CA ASN A 95 -40.24 7.33 -11.35
C ASN A 95 -39.78 6.17 -10.46
N ARG A 96 -40.27 4.95 -10.69
CA ARG A 96 -39.86 3.75 -9.94
C ARG A 96 -38.40 3.39 -10.19
N TRP A 97 -37.94 3.52 -11.44
CA TRP A 97 -36.52 3.35 -11.78
C TRP A 97 -35.69 4.44 -11.09
N GLY A 98 -36.08 5.71 -11.21
CA GLY A 98 -35.38 6.82 -10.56
C GLY A 98 -35.28 6.65 -9.03
N ALA A 99 -36.35 6.22 -8.37
CA ALA A 99 -36.38 5.98 -6.94
C ALA A 99 -35.42 4.85 -6.51
N ALA A 100 -35.32 3.78 -7.30
CA ALA A 100 -34.36 2.70 -7.06
C ALA A 100 -32.91 3.21 -7.14
N GLN A 101 -32.59 4.04 -8.15
CA GLN A 101 -31.25 4.60 -8.33
C GLN A 101 -30.85 5.53 -7.20
N ILE A 102 -31.76 6.39 -6.75
CA ILE A 102 -31.53 7.29 -5.60
C ILE A 102 -31.27 6.45 -4.34
N ALA A 103 -32.06 5.41 -4.08
CA ALA A 103 -31.87 4.56 -2.91
C ALA A 103 -30.53 3.80 -2.92
N LEU A 104 -30.07 3.37 -4.10
CA LEU A 104 -28.74 2.77 -4.26
C LEU A 104 -27.62 3.79 -4.01
N ALA A 105 -27.78 5.02 -4.49
CA ALA A 105 -26.81 6.10 -4.27
C ALA A 105 -26.73 6.49 -2.78
N ASP A 106 -27.88 6.55 -2.09
CA ASP A 106 -27.93 6.80 -0.65
C ASP A 106 -27.15 5.74 0.14
N LEU A 107 -27.32 4.45 -0.19
CA LEU A 107 -26.55 3.37 0.43
C LEU A 107 -25.05 3.47 0.15
N ASP A 108 -24.67 3.80 -1.09
CA ASP A 108 -23.27 3.98 -1.48
C ASP A 108 -22.60 5.15 -0.73
N GLY A 109 -23.36 6.22 -0.51
CA GLY A 109 -22.96 7.34 0.35
C GLY A 109 -22.67 6.90 1.79
N ILE A 110 -23.59 6.15 2.42
CA ILE A 110 -23.38 5.66 3.79
C ILE A 110 -22.19 4.68 3.86
N ARG A 111 -22.04 3.77 2.88
CA ARG A 111 -20.89 2.86 2.79
C ARG A 111 -19.57 3.62 2.65
N SER A 112 -19.57 4.75 1.97
CA SER A 112 -18.39 5.61 1.83
C SER A 112 -17.96 6.18 3.19
N GLU A 113 -18.89 6.49 4.10
CA GLU A 113 -18.56 6.95 5.45
C GLU A 113 -17.82 5.87 6.27
N THR A 114 -18.19 4.60 6.13
CA THR A 114 -17.45 3.47 6.74
C THR A 114 -16.02 3.41 6.18
N ALA A 115 -15.85 3.59 4.87
CA ALA A 115 -14.54 3.56 4.21
C ALA A 115 -13.64 4.76 4.53
N VAL A 116 -14.20 5.95 4.77
CA VAL A 116 -13.42 7.11 5.24
C VAL A 116 -12.78 6.79 6.59
N ALA A 117 -13.52 6.18 7.52
CA ALA A 117 -12.95 5.76 8.81
C ALA A 117 -11.85 4.70 8.66
N LEU A 118 -11.95 3.80 7.67
CA LEU A 118 -10.87 2.86 7.34
C LEU A 118 -9.63 3.59 6.81
N GLY A 119 -9.79 4.60 5.95
CA GLY A 119 -8.68 5.40 5.44
C GLY A 119 -7.90 6.12 6.55
N ASP A 120 -8.61 6.69 7.52
CA ASP A 120 -7.99 7.29 8.71
C ASP A 120 -7.18 6.25 9.53
N LEU A 121 -7.67 5.01 9.62
CA LEU A 121 -6.95 3.92 10.30
C LEU A 121 -5.74 3.41 9.51
N ASP A 122 -5.82 3.41 8.18
CA ASP A 122 -4.69 3.07 7.33
C ASP A 122 -3.53 4.04 7.56
N LEU A 123 -3.81 5.35 7.65
CA LEU A 123 -2.82 6.35 8.00
C LEU A 123 -2.22 6.09 9.40
N LEU A 124 -3.06 5.83 10.39
CA LEU A 124 -2.60 5.52 11.76
C LEU A 124 -1.69 4.28 11.79
N TYR A 125 -2.03 3.24 11.02
CA TYR A 125 -1.25 2.01 10.93
C TYR A 125 0.11 2.24 10.25
N VAL A 126 0.14 3.06 9.20
CA VAL A 126 1.37 3.46 8.52
C VAL A 126 2.27 4.27 9.46
N ASP A 127 1.71 5.25 10.16
CA ASP A 127 2.46 6.08 11.12
C ASP A 127 3.10 5.23 12.22
N ALA A 128 2.32 4.31 12.82
CA ALA A 128 2.85 3.39 13.83
C ALA A 128 3.95 2.47 13.27
N THR A 129 3.79 2.02 12.03
CA THR A 129 4.80 1.21 11.34
C THR A 129 6.10 1.98 11.12
N LEU A 130 6.03 3.24 10.68
CA LEU A 130 7.19 4.07 10.44
C LEU A 130 7.89 4.50 11.74
N ALA A 131 7.12 4.70 12.81
CA ALA A 131 7.65 5.04 14.13
C ALA A 131 8.18 3.83 14.92
N PHE A 132 8.00 2.60 14.41
CA PHE A 132 8.30 1.36 15.11
C PHE A 132 7.62 1.29 16.50
N THR A 133 6.34 1.65 16.54
CA THR A 133 5.50 1.60 17.74
C THR A 133 4.48 0.46 17.67
N GLU A 134 3.94 0.08 18.83
CA GLU A 134 2.87 -0.92 18.95
C GLU A 134 1.68 -0.61 18.02
N ARG A 135 1.33 -1.56 17.15
CA ARG A 135 0.28 -1.40 16.13
C ARG A 135 -0.79 -2.49 16.12
N ASP A 136 -0.67 -3.49 16.98
CA ASP A 136 -1.57 -4.65 17.01
C ASP A 136 -3.04 -4.27 17.21
N ALA A 137 -3.33 -3.32 18.10
CA ALA A 137 -4.68 -2.82 18.32
C ALA A 137 -5.24 -2.16 17.06
N ILE A 138 -4.42 -1.35 16.37
CA ILE A 138 -4.79 -0.67 15.12
C ILE A 138 -5.10 -1.72 14.04
N GLY A 139 -4.24 -2.72 13.89
CA GLY A 139 -4.41 -3.81 12.93
C GLY A 139 -5.70 -4.61 13.16
N ARG A 140 -6.04 -4.92 14.42
CA ARG A 140 -7.30 -5.60 14.76
C ARG A 140 -8.53 -4.77 14.41
N THR A 141 -8.57 -3.50 14.79
CA THR A 141 -9.69 -2.60 14.47
C THR A 141 -9.84 -2.43 12.95
N ARG A 142 -8.73 -2.27 12.23
CA ARG A 142 -8.69 -2.21 10.77
C ARG A 142 -9.31 -3.44 10.14
N ALA A 143 -8.91 -4.64 10.56
CA ALA A 143 -9.47 -5.90 10.06
C ALA A 143 -10.98 -6.00 10.33
N GLY A 144 -11.43 -5.55 11.50
CA GLY A 144 -12.86 -5.46 11.83
C GLY A 144 -13.64 -4.57 10.86
N ILE A 145 -13.14 -3.38 10.55
CA ILE A 145 -13.82 -2.44 9.64
C ILE A 145 -13.78 -2.92 8.18
N VAL A 146 -12.69 -3.55 7.75
CA VAL A 146 -12.62 -4.21 6.43
C VAL A 146 -13.74 -5.26 6.29
N ALA A 147 -14.03 -6.02 7.35
CA ALA A 147 -15.12 -6.99 7.33
C ALA A 147 -16.50 -6.33 7.21
N LEU A 148 -16.73 -5.19 7.88
CA LEU A 148 -17.97 -4.41 7.75
C LEU A 148 -18.17 -3.93 6.31
N ILE A 149 -17.12 -3.35 5.72
CA ILE A 149 -17.16 -2.85 4.34
C ILE A 149 -17.42 -4.00 3.36
N ALA A 150 -16.78 -5.16 3.56
CA ALA A 150 -17.02 -6.33 2.71
C ALA A 150 -18.47 -6.83 2.79
N GLU A 151 -19.14 -6.70 3.94
CA GLU A 151 -20.56 -6.98 4.06
C GLU A 151 -21.43 -5.96 3.32
N GLU A 152 -21.16 -4.68 3.49
CA GLU A 152 -21.85 -3.59 2.80
C GLU A 152 -21.75 -3.74 1.27
N ASP A 153 -20.54 -4.05 0.78
CA ASP A 153 -20.26 -4.26 -0.65
C ASP A 153 -21.03 -5.45 -1.22
N ARG A 154 -21.14 -6.56 -0.47
CA ARG A 154 -21.97 -7.71 -0.88
C ARG A 154 -23.44 -7.33 -1.00
N ILE A 155 -23.96 -6.56 -0.05
CA ILE A 155 -25.36 -6.12 -0.05
C ILE A 155 -25.62 -5.18 -1.25
N LEU A 156 -24.76 -4.18 -1.45
CA LEU A 156 -24.85 -3.25 -2.58
C LEU A 156 -24.75 -3.97 -3.92
N ALA A 157 -23.79 -4.91 -4.06
CA ALA A 157 -23.65 -5.71 -5.28
C ALA A 157 -24.92 -6.54 -5.56
N GLY A 158 -25.48 -7.17 -4.54
CA GLY A 158 -26.74 -7.91 -4.66
C GLY A 158 -27.92 -7.04 -5.08
N LEU A 159 -28.03 -5.82 -4.56
CA LEU A 159 -29.07 -4.86 -4.94
C LEU A 159 -28.88 -4.36 -6.38
N ARG A 160 -27.66 -3.97 -6.76
CA ARG A 160 -27.32 -3.50 -8.11
C ARG A 160 -27.62 -4.57 -9.16
N ALA A 161 -27.33 -5.84 -8.87
CA ALA A 161 -27.65 -6.94 -9.78
C ALA A 161 -29.15 -7.08 -10.07
N ARG A 162 -30.03 -6.69 -9.13
CA ARG A 162 -31.48 -6.73 -9.32
C ARG A 162 -32.06 -5.46 -9.95
N ALA A 163 -31.32 -4.35 -9.88
CA ALA A 163 -31.67 -3.07 -10.51
C ALA A 163 -31.21 -2.97 -11.98
N ALA A 164 -30.40 -3.93 -12.46
CA ALA A 164 -30.00 -3.98 -13.86
C ALA A 164 -31.25 -4.19 -14.77
N PRO A 165 -31.31 -3.51 -15.93
CA PRO A 165 -32.41 -3.65 -16.89
C PRO A 165 -32.48 -5.04 -17.50
#